data_AF-A0A3B8PZQ0-F1
#
_entry.id   AF-A0A3B8PZQ0-F1
#
_cell.length_a   1.000
_cell.length_b   1.000
_cell.length_c   1.000
_cell.angle_alpha   90.00
_cell.angle_beta   90.00
_cell.angle_gamma   90.00
#
_symmetry.space_group_name_H-M   'P 1'
#
loop_
_entity.id
_entity.type
_entity.pdbx_description
1 polymer ?
#
loop_
_entity_poly.entity_id
_entity_poly.type
_entity_poly.pdbx_seq_one_letter_code
_entity_poly.pdbx_strand_id
1 'polypeptide(L)'
;MNHPAPETLVAYVYGELPLSSVQDVEAHVRVCATCKHDVEKLRSTLAALDQDKASLSLPRRRSAAVAWAPVVRWALAASVVLCAGFLIGRWSGTSRADLQREIAATRQELRHQFQEEIKSAAVATLEASNGENRRLLTDFMREVNAGLAADRRDVLAALDTFDRRRALDTETLRAGLLTLARHTGTGFQQTESQLSLLASYLPAESSPNPSNPSSTEPQP
;
A
#
# COMPACT_ATOMS: atom_id res chain seq x y z
N MET A 1 -8.52 4.21 18.33
CA MET A 1 -8.80 5.65 18.58
C MET A 1 -8.19 6.43 17.44
N ASN A 2 -8.84 7.49 16.95
CA ASN A 2 -8.25 8.34 15.92
C ASN A 2 -7.13 9.15 16.56
N HIS A 3 -5.89 8.93 16.11
CA HIS A 3 -4.75 9.73 16.54
C HIS A 3 -4.78 11.09 15.80
N PRO A 4 -4.39 12.19 16.46
CA PRO A 4 -4.17 13.45 15.77
C PRO A 4 -3.10 13.26 14.69
N ALA A 5 -3.23 14.00 13.60
CA ALA A 5 -2.25 14.00 12.54
C ALA A 5 -0.86 14.41 13.08
N PRO A 6 0.23 13.81 12.59
CA PRO A 6 1.58 14.08 13.09
C PRO A 6 1.96 15.56 12.99
N GLU A 7 1.47 16.28 11.98
CA GLU A 7 1.69 17.72 11.81
C GLU A 7 1.11 18.53 12.97
N THR A 8 -0.05 18.12 13.49
CA THR A 8 -0.72 18.77 14.63
C THR A 8 0.06 18.56 15.92
N LEU A 9 0.68 17.39 16.12
CA LEU A 9 1.55 17.12 17.26
C LEU A 9 2.82 17.97 17.22
N VAL A 10 3.40 18.15 16.03
CA VAL A 10 4.57 19.03 15.83
C VAL A 10 4.22 20.47 16.17
N ALA A 11 3.14 21.00 15.58
CA ALA A 11 2.70 22.37 15.84
C ALA A 11 2.31 22.60 17.32
N TYR A 12 1.85 21.56 18.03
CA TYR A 12 1.58 21.62 19.47
C TYR A 12 2.87 21.79 20.27
N VAL A 13 3.92 21.04 19.93
CA VAL A 13 5.23 21.13 20.59
C VAL A 13 5.88 22.50 20.36
N TYR A 14 5.72 23.09 19.17
CA TYR A 14 6.22 24.43 18.86
C TYR A 14 5.35 25.57 19.39
N GLY A 15 4.17 25.29 19.96
CA GLY A 15 3.25 26.30 20.47
C GLY A 15 2.54 27.12 19.39
N GLU A 16 2.41 26.58 18.18
CA GLU A 16 1.78 27.23 17.01
C GLU A 16 0.28 26.93 16.89
N LEU A 17 -0.27 26.07 17.74
CA LEU A 17 -1.70 25.73 17.72
C LEU A 17 -2.57 26.85 18.32
N PRO A 18 -3.79 27.07 17.78
CA PRO A 18 -4.78 27.93 18.41
C PRO A 18 -5.24 27.34 19.76
N LEU A 19 -5.59 28.21 20.71
CA LEU A 19 -5.94 27.84 22.10
C LEU A 19 -6.99 26.72 22.21
N SER A 20 -7.97 26.68 21.29
CA SER A 20 -8.99 25.62 21.26
C SER A 20 -8.39 24.24 20.97
N SER A 21 -7.52 24.15 19.97
CA SER A 21 -6.89 22.89 19.57
C SER A 21 -5.83 22.41 20.56
N VAL A 22 -5.20 23.31 21.32
CA VAL A 22 -4.24 22.94 22.37
C VAL A 22 -4.93 22.09 23.44
N GLN A 23 -6.13 22.45 23.87
CA GLN A 23 -6.87 21.71 24.90
C GLN A 23 -7.24 20.30 24.45
N ASP A 24 -7.70 20.16 23.21
CA ASP A 24 -8.09 18.86 22.63
C ASP A 24 -6.89 17.92 22.50
N VAL A 25 -5.77 18.43 21.98
CA VAL A 25 -4.52 17.66 21.82
C VAL A 25 -3.94 17.31 23.19
N GLU A 26 -3.96 18.23 24.15
CA GLU A 26 -3.46 17.96 25.50
C GLU A 26 -4.30 16.91 26.22
N ALA A 27 -5.64 16.98 26.12
CA ALA A 27 -6.53 15.96 26.65
C ALA A 27 -6.24 14.59 26.02
N HIS A 28 -6.01 14.53 24.70
CA HIS A 28 -5.65 13.30 24.00
C HIS A 28 -4.29 12.74 24.44
N VAL A 29 -3.26 13.57 24.52
CA VAL A 29 -1.89 13.17 24.92
C VAL A 29 -1.85 12.64 26.36
N ARG A 30 -2.74 13.11 27.25
CA ARG A 30 -2.86 12.55 28.62
C ARG A 30 -3.39 11.12 28.65
N VAL A 31 -4.22 10.74 27.68
CA VAL A 31 -4.88 9.41 27.63
C VAL A 31 -4.14 8.44 26.71
N CYS A 32 -3.56 8.92 25.62
CA CYS A 32 -2.92 8.08 24.61
C CYS A 32 -1.40 7.95 24.83
N ALA A 33 -0.94 6.73 25.16
CA ALA A 33 0.48 6.45 25.39
C ALA A 33 1.36 6.67 24.14
N THR A 34 0.85 6.36 22.94
CA THR A 34 1.59 6.55 21.67
C THR A 34 1.86 8.03 21.41
N CYS A 35 0.83 8.88 21.46
CA CYS A 35 0.99 10.31 21.24
C CYS A 35 1.85 10.97 22.32
N LYS A 36 1.82 10.46 23.57
CA LYS A 36 2.73 10.89 24.63
C LYS A 36 4.19 10.60 24.29
N HIS A 37 4.47 9.41 23.76
CA HIS A 37 5.82 9.03 23.34
C HIS A 37 6.33 9.92 22.20
N ASP A 38 5.50 10.20 21.20
CA ASP A 38 5.86 11.05 20.07
C ASP A 38 6.16 12.49 20.49
N VAL A 39 5.36 13.07 21.38
CA VAL A 39 5.58 14.41 21.95
C VAL A 39 6.90 14.47 22.73
N GLU A 40 7.19 13.46 23.55
CA GLU A 40 8.43 13.39 24.33
C GLU A 40 9.66 13.27 23.42
N LYS A 41 9.56 12.46 22.37
CA LYS A 41 10.59 12.32 21.34
C LYS A 41 10.87 13.66 20.66
N LEU A 42 9.83 14.39 20.24
CA LEU A 42 9.98 15.71 19.63
C LEU A 42 10.63 16.73 20.60
N ARG A 43 10.19 16.77 21.86
CA ARG A 43 10.77 17.66 22.89
C ARG A 43 12.25 17.37 23.15
N SER A 44 12.64 16.10 23.20
CA SER A 44 14.06 15.73 23.38
C SER A 44 14.93 16.14 22.19
N THR A 45 14.43 16.02 20.96
CA THR A 45 15.15 16.52 19.76
C THR A 45 15.32 18.03 19.78
N LEU A 46 14.32 18.80 20.23
CA LEU A 46 14.42 20.24 20.39
C LEU A 46 15.42 20.66 21.47
N ALA A 47 15.40 19.97 22.61
CA ALA A 47 16.35 20.21 23.68
C ALA A 47 17.81 19.97 23.25
N ALA A 48 18.06 18.96 22.41
CA ALA A 48 19.38 18.72 21.83
C ALA A 48 19.83 19.87 20.91
N LEU A 49 18.93 20.36 20.04
CA LEU A 49 19.22 21.49 19.15
C LEU A 49 19.48 22.82 19.91
N ASP A 50 18.79 23.05 21.03
CA ASP A 50 19.02 24.24 21.86
C ASP A 50 20.36 24.19 22.62
N GLN A 51 20.82 23.00 23.02
CA GLN A 51 22.16 22.82 23.60
C GLN A 51 23.26 23.18 22.59
N ASP A 52 23.10 22.80 21.34
CA ASP A 52 24.06 23.13 20.28
C ASP A 52 24.11 24.65 20.01
N LYS A 53 22.98 25.37 20.08
CA LYS A 53 22.96 26.83 19.98
C LYS A 53 23.68 27.53 21.13
N ALA A 54 23.63 26.98 22.35
CA ALA A 54 24.33 27.55 23.50
C ALA A 54 25.86 27.55 23.31
N SER A 55 26.40 26.55 22.59
CA SER A 55 27.83 26.44 22.26
C SER A 55 28.33 27.53 21.29
N LEU A 56 27.42 28.14 20.52
CA LEU A 56 27.73 29.21 19.57
C LEU A 56 27.63 30.61 20.17
N SER A 57 27.50 30.73 21.50
CA SER A 57 27.58 32.01 22.19
C SER A 57 29.00 32.58 22.11
N LEU A 58 29.24 33.39 21.07
CA LEU A 58 30.47 34.16 20.86
C LEU A 58 30.87 34.86 22.16
N PRO A 59 32.13 34.75 22.62
CA PRO A 59 32.57 35.38 23.85
C PRO A 59 32.33 36.88 23.77
N ARG A 60 31.44 37.39 24.62
CA ARG A 60 31.15 38.81 24.78
C ARG A 60 32.46 39.51 25.12
N ARG A 61 33.01 40.23 24.12
CA ARG A 61 34.29 40.95 24.19
C ARG A 61 34.24 41.91 25.38
N ARG A 62 34.81 41.51 26.52
CA ARG A 62 34.98 42.38 27.68
C ARG A 62 35.88 43.52 27.22
N SER A 63 35.33 44.73 27.17
CA SER A 63 36.10 45.94 26.96
C SER A 63 37.04 46.11 28.15
N ALA A 64 38.27 45.61 28.02
CA ALA A 64 39.33 45.92 28.96
C ALA A 64 39.60 47.43 28.85
N ALA A 65 39.38 48.15 29.96
CA ALA A 65 39.82 49.53 30.10
C ALA A 65 41.36 49.54 30.01
N VAL A 66 41.88 49.96 28.86
CA VAL A 66 43.32 50.02 28.59
C VAL A 66 43.89 51.26 29.28
N ALA A 67 44.83 51.06 30.20
CA ALA A 67 45.60 52.14 30.82
C ALA A 67 46.53 52.77 29.77
N TRP A 68 46.30 54.05 29.47
CA TRP A 68 47.07 54.85 28.51
C TRP A 68 48.18 55.60 29.23
N ALA A 69 49.45 55.25 29.01
CA ALA A 69 50.54 56.13 29.45
C ALA A 69 51.85 56.10 28.63
N PRO A 70 52.21 55.07 27.82
CA PRO A 70 53.39 55.21 26.94
C PRO A 70 53.16 54.90 25.46
N VAL A 71 51.92 54.72 24.99
CA VAL A 71 51.63 54.31 23.59
C VAL A 71 51.41 55.50 22.63
N VAL A 72 51.28 56.73 23.12
CA VAL A 72 50.94 57.90 22.29
C VAL A 72 52.00 58.19 21.21
N ARG A 73 53.28 57.89 21.47
CA ARG A 73 54.36 58.11 20.49
C ARG A 73 54.36 57.09 19.35
N TRP A 74 53.98 55.84 19.64
CA TRP A 74 53.80 54.81 18.60
C TRP A 74 52.46 54.96 17.87
N ALA A 75 51.45 55.53 18.53
CA ALA A 75 50.15 55.83 17.92
C ALA A 75 50.25 56.84 16.77
N LEU A 76 51.19 57.80 16.83
CA LEU A 76 51.40 58.76 15.74
C LEU A 76 52.04 58.12 14.50
N ALA A 77 53.04 57.25 14.68
CA ALA A 77 53.65 56.51 13.56
C ALA A 77 52.67 55.49 12.95
N ALA A 78 51.93 54.76 13.80
CA ALA A 78 50.88 53.85 13.36
C ALA A 78 49.72 54.59 12.66
N SER A 79 49.38 55.80 13.11
CA SER A 79 48.38 56.67 12.48
C SER A 79 48.78 57.06 11.06
N VAL A 80 50.04 57.44 10.83
CA VAL A 80 50.50 57.80 9.47
C VAL A 80 50.50 56.59 8.54
N VAL A 81 50.94 55.41 9.01
CA VAL A 81 50.89 54.18 8.22
C VAL A 81 49.44 53.75 7.95
N LEU A 82 48.55 53.88 8.94
CA LEU A 82 47.12 53.60 8.75
C LEU A 82 46.46 54.60 7.80
N CYS A 83 46.78 55.89 7.88
CA CYS A 83 46.24 56.91 6.98
C CYS A 83 46.77 56.71 5.55
N ALA A 84 48.06 56.42 5.38
CA ALA A 84 48.63 56.13 4.06
C ALA A 84 48.03 54.84 3.48
N GLY A 85 47.93 53.77 4.28
CA GLY A 85 47.29 52.52 3.87
C GLY A 85 45.79 52.67 3.57
N PHE A 86 45.08 53.50 4.34
CA PHE A 86 43.66 53.77 4.14
C PHE A 86 43.40 54.61 2.88
N LEU A 87 44.24 55.61 2.61
CA LEU A 87 44.13 56.42 1.40
C LEU A 87 44.48 55.61 0.14
N ILE A 88 45.53 54.78 0.20
CA ILE A 88 45.87 53.87 -0.90
C ILE A 88 44.75 52.85 -1.10
N GLY A 89 44.24 52.22 -0.04
CA GLY A 89 43.13 51.27 -0.12
C GLY A 89 41.81 51.88 -0.61
N ARG A 90 41.59 53.18 -0.37
CA ARG A 90 40.40 53.91 -0.86
C ARG A 90 40.54 54.29 -2.34
N TRP A 91 41.76 54.56 -2.82
CA TRP A 91 42.02 54.88 -4.22
C TRP A 91 42.19 53.64 -5.11
N SER A 92 42.73 52.55 -4.58
CA SER A 92 42.77 51.25 -5.24
C SER A 92 41.46 50.47 -5.10
N GLY A 93 40.40 51.10 -4.56
CA GLY A 93 39.07 50.53 -4.54
C GLY A 93 38.62 50.34 -5.97
N THR A 94 38.81 49.14 -6.52
CA THR A 94 38.20 48.66 -7.76
C THR A 94 36.79 49.20 -7.80
N SER A 95 36.47 49.94 -8.87
CA SER A 95 35.17 50.56 -9.06
C SER A 95 34.08 49.58 -8.61
N ARG A 96 33.21 50.00 -7.69
CA ARG A 96 32.12 49.13 -7.20
C ARG A 96 31.32 48.52 -8.36
N ALA A 97 31.27 49.21 -9.50
CA ALA A 97 30.64 48.70 -10.71
C ALA A 97 31.38 47.50 -11.32
N ASP A 98 32.72 47.47 -11.32
CA ASP A 98 33.49 46.35 -11.86
C ASP A 98 33.43 45.13 -10.93
N LEU A 99 33.52 45.34 -9.61
CA LEU A 99 33.30 44.27 -8.64
C LEU A 99 31.89 43.67 -8.75
N GLN A 100 30.87 44.51 -8.95
CA GLN A 100 29.50 44.03 -9.15
C GLN A 100 29.33 43.26 -10.46
N ARG A 101 30.04 43.63 -11.54
CA ARG A 101 30.04 42.89 -12.81
C ARG A 101 30.68 41.51 -12.65
N GLU A 102 31.82 41.42 -11.98
CA GLU A 102 32.48 40.14 -11.71
C GLU A 102 31.62 39.25 -10.81
N ILE A 103 30.98 39.81 -9.77
CA ILE A 103 30.05 39.06 -8.91
C ILE A 103 28.81 38.60 -9.70
N ALA A 104 28.30 39.41 -10.63
CA ALA A 104 27.17 39.02 -11.47
C ALA A 104 27.54 37.91 -12.45
N ALA A 105 28.71 38.02 -13.10
CA ALA A 105 29.24 37.02 -14.03
C ALA A 105 29.51 35.69 -13.32
N THR A 106 30.19 35.71 -12.16
CA THR A 106 30.43 34.50 -11.36
C THR A 106 29.14 33.87 -10.88
N ARG A 107 28.14 34.65 -10.44
CA ARG A 107 26.81 34.11 -10.07
C ARG A 107 26.10 33.46 -11.25
N GLN A 108 26.24 34.01 -12.45
CA GLN A 108 25.64 33.44 -13.65
C GLN A 108 26.30 32.10 -14.01
N GLU A 109 27.63 32.04 -13.95
CA GLU A 109 28.39 30.81 -14.17
C GLU A 109 28.03 29.73 -13.15
N LEU A 110 28.00 30.07 -11.86
CA LEU A 110 27.58 29.13 -10.81
C LEU A 110 26.16 28.61 -11.06
N ARG A 111 25.22 29.49 -11.43
CA ARG A 111 23.85 29.06 -11.74
C ARG A 111 23.80 28.11 -12.92
N HIS A 112 24.63 28.33 -13.94
CA HIS A 112 24.70 27.44 -15.09
C HIS A 112 25.23 26.06 -14.69
N GLN A 113 26.35 26.02 -13.97
CA GLN A 113 26.93 24.77 -13.47
C GLN A 113 25.96 24.01 -12.58
N PHE A 114 25.31 24.69 -11.62
CA PHE A 114 24.29 24.05 -10.78
C PHE A 114 23.11 23.51 -11.59
N GLN A 115 22.66 24.23 -12.63
CA GLN A 115 21.57 23.74 -13.47
C GLN A 115 21.98 22.51 -14.28
N GLU A 116 23.21 22.47 -14.78
CA GLU A 116 23.75 21.29 -15.47
C GLU A 116 23.91 20.10 -14.54
N GLU A 117 24.47 20.30 -13.35
CA GLU A 117 24.61 19.25 -12.34
C GLU A 117 23.26 18.68 -11.89
N ILE A 118 22.26 19.55 -11.67
CA ILE A 118 20.90 19.12 -11.33
C ILE A 118 20.30 18.30 -12.47
N LYS A 119 20.45 18.74 -13.72
CA LYS A 119 19.94 18.01 -14.89
C LYS A 119 20.62 16.65 -15.03
N SER A 120 21.94 16.58 -14.90
CA SER A 120 22.66 15.31 -15.01
C SER A 120 22.31 14.36 -13.87
N ALA A 121 22.20 14.85 -12.64
CA ALA A 121 21.79 14.05 -11.49
C ALA A 121 20.34 13.55 -11.63
N ALA A 122 19.44 14.38 -12.14
CA ALA A 122 18.05 14.00 -12.39
C ALA A 122 17.94 12.90 -13.46
N VAL A 123 18.68 13.02 -14.57
CA VAL A 123 18.71 11.99 -15.63
C VAL A 123 19.28 10.67 -15.10
N ALA A 124 20.41 10.71 -14.37
CA ALA A 124 21.01 9.52 -13.79
C ALA A 124 20.07 8.82 -12.77
N THR A 125 19.38 9.61 -11.94
CA THR A 125 18.41 9.09 -10.97
C THR A 125 17.20 8.46 -11.68
N LEU A 126 16.72 9.09 -12.77
CA LEU A 126 15.61 8.56 -13.56
C LEU A 126 15.98 7.26 -14.27
N GLU A 127 17.19 7.16 -14.82
CA GLU A 127 17.70 5.93 -15.45
C GLU A 127 17.88 4.80 -14.44
N ALA A 128 18.44 5.10 -13.26
CA ALA A 128 18.57 4.13 -12.18
C ALA A 128 17.19 3.62 -11.71
N SER A 129 16.24 4.53 -11.49
CA SER A 129 14.87 4.17 -11.08
C SER A 129 14.14 3.37 -12.15
N ASN A 130 14.30 3.71 -13.43
CA ASN A 130 13.73 2.94 -14.54
C ASN A 130 14.27 1.50 -14.60
N GLY A 131 15.56 1.30 -14.29
CA GLY A 131 16.17 -0.02 -14.22
C GLY A 131 15.54 -0.89 -13.13
N GLU A 132 15.36 -0.32 -11.93
CA GLU A 132 14.74 -1.02 -10.80
C GLU A 132 13.25 -1.29 -11.03
N ASN A 133 12.49 -0.30 -11.55
CA ASN A 133 11.09 -0.48 -11.91
C ASN A 133 10.89 -1.58 -12.96
N ARG A 134 11.77 -1.65 -13.97
CA ARG A 134 11.72 -2.73 -14.96
C ARG A 134 11.95 -4.10 -14.31
N ARG A 135 12.88 -4.22 -13.36
CA ARG A 135 13.12 -5.47 -12.62
C ARG A 135 11.90 -5.88 -11.81
N LEU A 136 11.35 -4.96 -11.01
CA LEU A 136 10.14 -5.20 -10.22
C LEU A 136 8.96 -5.63 -11.09
N LEU A 137 8.76 -4.98 -12.25
CA LEU A 137 7.71 -5.37 -13.20
C LEU A 137 7.94 -6.77 -13.78
N THR A 138 9.18 -7.12 -14.14
CA THR A 138 9.48 -8.47 -14.66
C THR A 138 9.29 -9.55 -13.60
N ASP A 139 9.65 -9.28 -12.35
CA ASP A 139 9.49 -10.22 -11.25
C ASP A 139 8.00 -10.39 -10.90
N PHE A 140 7.24 -9.30 -10.84
CA PHE A 140 5.78 -9.33 -10.66
C PHE A 140 5.09 -10.14 -11.76
N MET A 141 5.42 -9.89 -13.04
CA MET A 141 4.85 -10.68 -14.15
C MET A 141 5.20 -12.16 -14.05
N ARG A 142 6.41 -12.51 -13.58
CA ARG A 142 6.80 -13.91 -13.38
C ARG A 142 5.95 -14.57 -12.30
N GLU A 143 5.75 -13.89 -11.18
CA GLU A 143 4.97 -14.41 -10.05
C GLU A 143 3.48 -14.58 -10.42
N VAL A 144 2.89 -13.58 -11.08
CA VAL A 144 1.50 -13.67 -11.56
C VAL A 144 1.32 -14.82 -12.56
N ASN A 145 2.23 -14.98 -13.52
CA ASN A 145 2.17 -16.07 -14.49
C ASN A 145 2.33 -17.45 -13.82
N ALA A 146 3.20 -17.56 -12.81
CA ALA A 146 3.35 -18.78 -12.04
C ALA A 146 2.07 -19.13 -11.25
N GLY A 147 1.41 -18.13 -10.67
CA GLY A 147 0.11 -18.29 -10.00
C GLY A 147 -0.98 -18.77 -10.96
N LEU A 148 -1.15 -18.10 -12.10
CA LEU A 148 -2.13 -18.49 -13.12
C LEU A 148 -1.88 -19.91 -13.67
N ALA A 149 -0.61 -20.32 -13.79
CA ALA A 149 -0.26 -21.67 -14.20
C ALA A 149 -0.54 -22.73 -13.12
N ALA A 150 -0.47 -22.37 -11.83
CA ALA A 150 -0.91 -23.23 -10.73
C ALA A 150 -2.44 -23.35 -10.73
N ASP A 151 -3.16 -22.24 -10.77
CA ASP A 151 -4.63 -22.21 -10.79
C ASP A 151 -5.20 -23.03 -11.95
N ARG A 152 -4.61 -22.90 -13.15
CA ARG A 152 -5.05 -23.69 -14.31
C ARG A 152 -4.87 -25.19 -14.08
N ARG A 153 -3.80 -25.62 -13.42
CA ARG A 153 -3.58 -27.03 -13.10
C ARG A 153 -4.61 -27.53 -12.08
N ASP A 154 -4.91 -26.73 -11.07
CA ASP A 154 -5.88 -27.08 -10.03
C ASP A 154 -7.29 -27.17 -10.59
N VAL A 155 -7.68 -26.25 -11.48
CA VAL A 155 -8.98 -26.30 -12.18
C VAL A 155 -9.09 -27.56 -13.04
N LEU A 156 -8.03 -27.93 -13.78
CA LEU A 156 -8.03 -29.15 -14.59
C LEU A 156 -8.12 -30.41 -13.71
N ALA A 157 -7.41 -30.45 -12.57
CA ALA A 157 -7.48 -31.56 -11.63
C ALA A 157 -8.87 -31.68 -10.97
N ALA A 158 -9.52 -30.56 -10.67
CA ALA A 158 -10.88 -30.52 -10.17
C ALA A 158 -11.87 -31.05 -11.22
N LEU A 159 -11.74 -30.66 -12.49
CA LEU A 159 -12.57 -31.15 -13.59
C LEU A 159 -12.43 -32.67 -13.78
N ASP A 160 -11.20 -33.20 -13.80
CA ASP A 160 -10.97 -34.66 -13.87
C ASP A 160 -11.62 -35.41 -12.70
N THR A 161 -11.59 -34.83 -11.50
CA THR A 161 -12.27 -35.40 -10.32
C THR A 161 -13.80 -35.42 -10.51
N PHE A 162 -14.39 -34.37 -11.08
CA PHE A 162 -15.82 -34.33 -11.38
C PHE A 162 -16.21 -35.37 -12.44
N ASP A 163 -15.42 -35.52 -13.49
CA ASP A 163 -15.68 -36.49 -14.56
C ASP A 163 -15.63 -37.92 -14.04
N ARG A 164 -14.65 -38.26 -13.20
CA ARG A 164 -14.60 -39.57 -12.53
C ARG A 164 -15.81 -39.83 -11.64
N ARG A 165 -16.26 -38.83 -10.87
CA ARG A 165 -17.49 -38.95 -10.05
C ARG A 165 -18.71 -39.19 -10.92
N ARG A 166 -18.87 -38.44 -12.01
CA ARG A 166 -19.98 -38.66 -12.96
C ARG A 166 -19.95 -40.06 -13.55
N ALA A 167 -18.78 -40.59 -13.92
CA ALA A 167 -18.67 -41.96 -14.41
C ALA A 167 -19.19 -42.98 -13.37
N LEU A 168 -18.73 -42.87 -12.12
CA LEU A 168 -19.19 -43.75 -11.03
C LEU A 168 -20.70 -43.60 -10.73
N ASP A 169 -21.22 -42.38 -10.77
CA ASP A 169 -22.65 -42.12 -10.56
C ASP A 169 -23.48 -42.75 -11.68
N THR A 170 -23.03 -42.67 -12.93
CA THR A 170 -23.72 -43.31 -14.07
C THR A 170 -23.72 -44.83 -13.97
N GLU A 171 -22.63 -45.45 -13.52
CA GLU A 171 -22.55 -46.89 -13.25
C GLU A 171 -23.49 -47.30 -12.12
N THR A 172 -23.52 -46.52 -11.04
CA THR A 172 -24.39 -46.75 -9.87
C THR A 172 -25.87 -46.66 -10.26
N LEU A 173 -26.26 -45.64 -11.03
CA LEU A 173 -27.61 -45.47 -11.56
C LEU A 173 -28.00 -46.65 -12.46
N ARG A 174 -27.10 -47.09 -13.34
CA ARG A 174 -27.33 -48.24 -14.21
C ARG A 174 -27.54 -49.53 -13.41
N ALA A 175 -26.71 -49.78 -12.40
CA ALA A 175 -26.87 -50.93 -11.51
C ALA A 175 -28.21 -50.88 -10.74
N GLY A 176 -28.60 -49.70 -10.27
CA GLY A 176 -29.89 -49.46 -9.62
C GLY A 176 -31.07 -49.76 -10.55
N LEU A 177 -31.03 -49.28 -11.79
CA LEU A 177 -32.07 -49.55 -12.80
C LEU A 177 -32.18 -51.04 -13.14
N LEU A 178 -31.05 -51.73 -13.30
CA LEU A 178 -31.04 -53.19 -13.53
C LEU A 178 -31.63 -53.97 -12.34
N THR A 179 -31.36 -53.52 -11.12
CA THR A 179 -31.90 -54.12 -9.89
C THR A 179 -33.40 -53.89 -9.78
N LEU A 180 -33.86 -52.67 -10.07
CA LEU A 180 -35.28 -52.34 -10.12
C LEU A 180 -36.02 -53.17 -11.17
N ALA A 181 -35.48 -53.26 -12.39
CA ALA A 181 -36.05 -54.06 -13.47
C ALA A 181 -36.15 -55.55 -13.12
N ARG A 182 -35.16 -56.09 -12.39
CA ARG A 182 -35.20 -57.47 -11.89
C ARG A 182 -36.31 -57.64 -10.84
N HIS A 183 -36.42 -56.74 -9.87
CA HIS A 183 -37.45 -56.81 -8.83
C HIS A 183 -38.87 -56.67 -9.39
N THR A 184 -39.09 -55.76 -10.33
CA THR A 184 -40.39 -55.61 -10.99
C THR A 184 -40.73 -56.86 -11.79
N GLY A 185 -39.79 -57.41 -12.56
CA GLY A 185 -39.97 -58.66 -13.30
C GLY A 185 -40.36 -59.85 -12.40
N THR A 186 -39.65 -60.04 -11.28
CA THR A 186 -40.00 -61.09 -10.31
C THR A 186 -41.35 -60.84 -9.64
N GLY A 187 -41.67 -59.57 -9.35
CA GLY A 187 -42.96 -59.18 -8.78
C GLY A 187 -44.12 -59.52 -9.72
N PHE A 188 -44.00 -59.20 -11.01
CA PHE A 188 -45.01 -59.54 -12.01
C PHE A 188 -45.22 -61.06 -12.13
N GLN A 189 -44.15 -61.84 -12.23
CA GLN A 189 -44.24 -63.31 -12.27
C GLN A 189 -44.91 -63.88 -11.01
N GLN A 190 -44.59 -63.33 -9.85
CA GLN A 190 -45.24 -63.74 -8.60
C GLN A 190 -46.72 -63.39 -8.62
N THR A 191 -47.11 -62.19 -9.03
CA THR A 191 -48.53 -61.81 -9.15
C THR A 191 -49.28 -62.67 -10.16
N GLU A 192 -48.65 -63.02 -11.29
CA GLU A 192 -49.22 -63.90 -12.31
C GLU A 192 -49.47 -65.31 -11.75
N SER A 193 -48.50 -65.86 -11.01
CA SER A 193 -48.67 -67.15 -10.34
C SER A 193 -49.81 -67.13 -9.32
N GLN A 194 -49.94 -66.05 -8.53
CA GLN A 194 -51.03 -65.89 -7.56
C GLN A 194 -52.40 -65.76 -8.26
N LEU A 195 -52.47 -65.00 -9.35
CA LEU A 195 -53.69 -64.88 -10.15
C LEU A 195 -54.07 -66.22 -10.78
N SER A 196 -53.11 -67.00 -11.28
CA SER A 196 -53.40 -68.35 -11.81
C SER A 196 -53.93 -69.30 -10.72
N LEU A 197 -53.41 -69.20 -9.50
CA LEU A 197 -53.91 -69.97 -8.36
C LEU A 197 -55.33 -69.56 -8.02
N LEU A 198 -55.61 -68.25 -7.90
CA LEU A 198 -56.96 -67.74 -7.65
C LEU A 198 -57.95 -68.15 -8.76
N ALA A 199 -57.54 -68.08 -10.03
CA ALA A 199 -58.34 -68.54 -11.16
C ALA A 199 -58.66 -70.04 -11.08
N SER A 200 -57.73 -70.87 -10.57
CA SER A 200 -57.98 -72.30 -10.36
C SER A 200 -58.92 -72.61 -9.18
N TYR A 201 -59.04 -71.69 -8.21
CA TYR A 201 -59.96 -71.81 -7.08
C TYR A 201 -61.36 -71.25 -7.34
N LEU A 202 -61.53 -70.42 -8.38
CA LEU A 202 -62.85 -69.97 -8.80
C LEU A 202 -63.60 -71.18 -9.40
N PRO A 203 -64.69 -71.65 -8.76
CA PRO A 203 -65.49 -72.74 -9.30
C PRO A 203 -66.04 -72.28 -10.66
N ALA A 204 -66.00 -73.18 -11.65
CA ALA A 204 -66.60 -72.93 -12.95
C ALA A 204 -68.10 -72.63 -12.74
N GLU A 205 -68.45 -71.34 -12.63
CA GLU A 205 -69.84 -70.94 -12.68
C GLU A 205 -70.39 -71.45 -14.00
N SER A 206 -71.36 -72.36 -13.87
CA SER A 206 -72.05 -73.01 -14.96
C SER A 206 -72.54 -71.96 -15.94
N SER A 207 -71.96 -71.98 -17.13
CA SER A 207 -72.36 -71.23 -18.32
C SER A 207 -73.89 -71.06 -18.39
N PRO A 208 -74.42 -69.83 -18.23
CA PRO A 208 -75.79 -69.54 -18.60
C PRO A 208 -75.88 -69.55 -20.13
N ASN A 209 -76.59 -70.58 -20.59
CA ASN A 209 -77.09 -70.84 -21.93
C ASN A 209 -77.35 -69.56 -22.78
N PRO A 210 -76.77 -69.44 -23.99
CA PRO A 210 -76.97 -68.29 -24.85
C PRO A 210 -78.31 -68.38 -25.60
N SER A 211 -79.33 -67.71 -25.08
CA SER A 211 -80.46 -67.23 -25.88
C SER A 211 -80.27 -65.74 -26.20
N ASN A 212 -79.80 -65.50 -27.42
CA ASN A 212 -80.00 -64.36 -28.34
C ASN A 212 -81.29 -63.52 -28.10
N PRO A 213 -81.53 -62.33 -28.71
CA PRO A 213 -80.69 -61.36 -29.44
C PRO A 213 -80.87 -59.89 -28.96
N SER A 214 -80.15 -58.93 -29.56
CA SER A 214 -80.69 -57.69 -30.16
C SER A 214 -79.74 -56.48 -30.07
N SER A 215 -79.47 -55.95 -31.27
CA SER A 215 -79.27 -54.54 -31.66
C SER A 215 -78.93 -53.51 -30.59
N THR A 216 -77.94 -52.65 -30.87
CA THR A 216 -78.17 -51.26 -31.34
C THR A 216 -76.87 -50.43 -31.21
N GLU A 217 -76.34 -50.09 -32.37
CA GLU A 217 -75.42 -48.99 -32.69
C GLU A 217 -75.88 -47.67 -32.02
N PRO A 218 -74.98 -46.82 -31.47
CA PRO A 218 -74.65 -45.61 -32.23
C PRO A 218 -73.21 -45.08 -32.07
N GLN A 219 -72.73 -44.52 -33.17
CA GLN A 219 -71.73 -43.44 -33.31
C GLN A 219 -71.91 -42.29 -32.28
N PRO A 220 -70.87 -41.46 -32.00
CA PRO A 220 -69.95 -40.83 -32.97
C PRO A 220 -68.44 -40.93 -32.67
#